data_AF-A0A3M1Y8V4-F1
#
_entry.id   AF-A0A3M1Y8V4-F1
#
_cell.length_a   1.000
_cell.length_b   1.000
_cell.length_c   1.000
_cell.angle_alpha   90.00
_cell.angle_beta   90.00
_cell.angle_gamma   90.00
#
_symmetry.space_group_name_H-M   'P 1'
#
loop_
_entity.id
_entity.type
_entity.pdbx_description
1 polymer ?
#
loop_
_entity_poly.entity_id
_entity_poly.type
_entity_poly.pdbx_seq_one_letter_code
_entity_poly.pdbx_strand_id
1 'polypeptide(L)'
;MRRTVENLSKAFIGESQARNRYTFYAKIAQKEGYDQIAEIFLITADNEREHAKWLLRLINNLKEKSNEALDEIKVEAVTPTTLGNTIENLKAAIAGEHYENTTMYPDFARIAEEEGFPEIAQRLRAISRA
;
A
#
# COMPACT_ATOMS: atom_id res chain seq x y z
N MET A 1 12.70 -10.89 -11.69
CA MET A 1 11.92 -9.72 -12.14
C MET A 1 10.44 -9.93 -11.94
N ARG A 2 9.89 -11.05 -12.45
CA ARG A 2 8.44 -11.32 -12.41
C ARG A 2 7.83 -11.23 -11.01
N ARG A 3 8.44 -11.84 -9.99
CA ARG A 3 7.89 -11.82 -8.62
C ARG A 3 7.92 -10.42 -8.03
N THR A 4 8.97 -9.65 -8.30
CA THR A 4 9.07 -8.25 -7.87
C THR A 4 7.96 -7.40 -8.48
N VAL A 5 7.71 -7.52 -9.78
CA VAL A 5 6.63 -6.78 -10.45
C VAL A 5 5.25 -7.18 -9.90
N GLU A 6 4.99 -8.48 -9.72
CA GLU A 6 3.76 -8.97 -9.12
C GLU A 6 3.55 -8.42 -7.70
N ASN A 7 4.60 -8.40 -6.87
CA ASN A 7 4.55 -7.85 -5.52
C ASN A 7 4.30 -6.32 -5.51
N LEU A 8 4.98 -5.58 -6.40
CA LEU A 8 4.72 -4.14 -6.57
C LEU A 8 3.27 -3.88 -7.00
N SER A 9 2.71 -4.70 -7.89
CA SER A 9 1.31 -4.61 -8.29
C SER A 9 0.35 -4.91 -7.13
N LYS A 10 0.63 -5.94 -6.33
CA LYS A 10 -0.15 -6.24 -5.12
C LYS A 10 -0.13 -5.08 -4.12
N ALA A 11 1.05 -4.52 -3.84
CA ALA A 11 1.19 -3.35 -2.97
C ALA A 11 0.43 -2.15 -3.54
N PHE A 12 0.57 -1.83 -4.83
CA PHE A 12 -0.14 -0.73 -5.45
C PHE A 12 -1.66 -0.85 -5.31
N ILE A 13 -2.20 -2.07 -5.51
CA ILE A 13 -3.61 -2.36 -5.32
C ILE A 13 -4.01 -2.18 -3.85
N GLY A 14 -3.22 -2.72 -2.91
CA GLY A 14 -3.45 -2.59 -1.47
C GLY A 14 -3.51 -1.13 -1.01
N GLU A 15 -2.50 -0.35 -1.36
CA GLU A 15 -2.37 1.07 -1.06
C GLU A 15 -3.51 1.91 -1.66
N SER A 16 -3.92 1.57 -2.89
CA SER A 16 -5.06 2.21 -3.55
C SER A 16 -6.38 1.93 -2.81
N GLN A 17 -6.54 0.72 -2.26
CA GLN A 17 -7.70 0.40 -1.44
C GLN A 17 -7.61 1.08 -0.07
N ALA A 18 -6.44 1.08 0.58
CA ALA A 18 -6.21 1.69 1.89
C ALA A 18 -6.55 3.18 1.87
N ARG A 19 -6.01 3.93 0.89
CA ARG A 19 -6.37 5.33 0.64
C ARG A 19 -7.89 5.54 0.64
N ASN A 20 -8.62 4.78 -0.17
CA ASN A 20 -10.07 4.95 -0.27
C ASN A 20 -10.77 4.63 1.05
N ARG A 21 -10.45 3.50 1.69
CA ARG A 21 -11.01 3.14 3.00
C ARG A 21 -10.77 4.23 4.04
N TYR A 22 -9.57 4.77 4.12
CA TYR A 22 -9.21 5.81 5.09
C TYR A 22 -9.98 7.11 4.84
N THR A 23 -10.21 7.51 3.58
CA THR A 23 -11.11 8.65 3.29
C THR A 23 -12.57 8.39 3.71
N PHE A 24 -13.03 7.14 3.69
CA PHE A 24 -14.38 6.79 4.16
C PHE A 24 -14.44 6.79 5.69
N TYR A 25 -13.41 6.25 6.34
CA TYR A 25 -13.25 6.25 7.79
C TYR A 25 -13.18 7.67 8.34
N ALA A 26 -12.48 8.58 7.66
CA ALA A 26 -12.44 10.00 8.00
C ALA A 26 -13.85 10.62 8.04
N LYS A 27 -14.69 10.35 7.03
CA LYS A 27 -16.08 10.84 6.99
C LYS A 27 -16.93 10.28 8.13
N ILE A 28 -16.68 9.04 8.54
CA ILE A 28 -17.38 8.42 9.67
C ILE A 28 -16.93 9.06 10.98
N ALA A 29 -15.62 9.19 11.19
CA ALA A 29 -15.04 9.86 12.35
C ALA A 29 -15.56 11.29 12.52
N GLN A 30 -15.65 12.05 11.43
CA GLN A 30 -16.24 13.39 11.46
C GLN A 30 -17.72 13.39 11.88
N LYS A 31 -18.53 12.46 11.34
CA LYS A 31 -19.95 12.34 11.71
C LYS A 31 -20.16 11.94 13.18
N GLU A 32 -19.21 11.19 13.75
CA GLU A 32 -19.23 10.78 15.15
C GLU A 32 -18.62 11.84 16.10
N GLY A 33 -18.14 12.97 15.57
CA GLY A 33 -17.60 14.09 16.35
C GLY A 33 -16.10 13.97 16.67
N TYR A 34 -15.37 13.09 16.00
CA TYR A 34 -13.93 12.88 16.17
C TYR A 34 -13.12 13.60 15.09
N ASP A 35 -13.16 14.94 15.06
CA ASP A 35 -12.52 15.75 14.01
C ASP A 35 -11.01 15.51 13.88
N GLN A 36 -10.28 15.40 14.99
CA GLN A 36 -8.84 15.09 14.97
C GLN A 36 -8.55 13.71 14.37
N ILE A 37 -9.40 12.72 14.64
CA ILE A 37 -9.25 11.37 14.08
C ILE A 37 -9.58 11.38 12.59
N ALA A 38 -10.58 12.16 12.17
CA ALA A 38 -10.90 12.35 10.77
C ALA A 38 -9.72 12.96 10.00
N GLU A 39 -9.07 13.99 10.55
CA GLU A 39 -7.87 14.61 9.97
C GLU A 39 -6.71 13.61 9.86
N ILE A 40 -6.45 12.83 10.91
CA ILE A 40 -5.42 11.78 10.88
C ILE A 40 -5.70 10.77 9.76
N PHE A 41 -6.95 10.28 9.63
CA PHE A 41 -7.31 9.37 8.53
C PHE A 41 -7.07 9.99 7.15
N LEU A 42 -7.32 11.30 6.97
CA LEU A 42 -7.06 11.98 5.70
C LEU A 42 -5.57 12.11 5.41
N ILE A 43 -4.76 12.47 6.42
CA ILE A 43 -3.30 12.52 6.29
C ILE A 43 -2.75 11.13 5.91
N THR A 44 -3.18 10.08 6.61
CA THR A 44 -2.78 8.70 6.30
C THR A 44 -3.24 8.31 4.89
N ALA A 45 -4.46 8.66 4.48
CA ALA A 45 -4.92 8.40 3.10
C ALA A 45 -4.03 9.09 2.05
N ASP A 46 -3.51 10.28 2.32
CA ASP A 46 -2.59 10.98 1.44
C ASP A 46 -1.18 10.37 1.44
N ASN A 47 -0.74 9.79 2.55
CA ASN A 47 0.49 8.98 2.58
C ASN A 47 0.36 7.75 1.69
N GLU A 48 -0.75 7.00 1.80
CA GLU A 48 -1.00 5.82 0.93
C GLU A 48 -1.10 6.21 -0.55
N ARG A 49 -1.61 7.41 -0.84
CA ARG A 49 -1.60 7.96 -2.20
C ARG A 49 -0.16 8.14 -2.73
N GLU A 50 0.76 8.65 -1.91
CA GLU A 50 2.15 8.80 -2.30
C GLU A 50 2.89 7.45 -2.34
N HIS A 51 2.56 6.50 -1.46
CA HIS A 51 3.07 5.12 -1.52
C HIS A 51 2.67 4.45 -2.85
N ALA A 52 1.37 4.44 -3.18
CA ALA A 52 0.85 3.91 -4.44
C ALA A 52 1.53 4.55 -5.67
N LYS A 53 1.71 5.87 -5.66
CA LYS A 53 2.40 6.59 -6.73
C LYS A 53 3.86 6.15 -6.89
N TRP A 54 4.58 5.94 -5.79
CA TRP A 54 5.95 5.42 -5.84
C TRP A 54 6.00 3.98 -6.36
N LEU A 55 5.11 3.11 -5.91
CA LEU A 55 5.02 1.73 -6.38
C LEU A 55 4.77 1.68 -7.90
N LEU A 56 3.84 2.50 -8.40
CA LEU A 56 3.56 2.58 -9.83
C LEU A 56 4.76 3.10 -10.63
N ARG A 57 5.53 4.05 -10.09
CA ARG A 57 6.81 4.50 -10.70
C ARG A 57 7.82 3.36 -10.78
N LEU A 58 7.96 2.55 -9.72
CA LEU A 58 8.87 1.40 -9.73
C LEU A 58 8.49 0.36 -10.78
N ILE A 59 7.19 0.10 -10.95
CA ILE A 59 6.68 -0.80 -12.01
C ILE A 59 7.06 -0.24 -13.40
N ASN A 60 6.86 1.06 -13.64
CA ASN A 60 7.22 1.67 -14.92
C ASN A 60 8.73 1.63 -15.18
N ASN A 61 9.55 1.92 -14.17
CA ASN A 61 11.01 1.82 -14.29
C ASN A 61 11.47 0.39 -14.64
N LEU A 62 10.82 -0.64 -14.08
CA LEU A 62 11.09 -2.03 -14.45
C LEU A 62 10.63 -2.35 -15.86
N LYS A 63 9.47 -1.83 -16.28
CA LYS A 63 8.95 -1.96 -17.65
C LYS A 63 9.91 -1.38 -18.69
N GLU A 64 10.47 -0.19 -18.45
CA GLU A 64 11.44 0.44 -19.37
C GLU A 64 12.75 -0.34 -19.49
N LYS A 65 13.16 -1.04 -18.42
CA LYS A 65 14.39 -1.84 -18.39
C LYS A 65 14.19 -3.28 -18.87
N SER A 66 12.95 -3.66 -19.18
CA SER A 66 12.56 -5.02 -19.53
C SER A 66 12.25 -5.14 -21.02
N ASN A 67 12.60 -6.28 -21.61
CA ASN A 67 12.13 -6.66 -22.96
C ASN A 67 10.79 -7.42 -22.90
N GLU A 68 10.20 -7.61 -21.71
CA GLU A 68 8.90 -8.25 -21.51
C GLU A 68 7.75 -7.24 -21.64
N ALA A 69 6.65 -7.66 -22.27
CA ALA A 69 5.43 -6.87 -22.35
C ALA A 69 4.73 -6.84 -20.97
N LEU A 70 4.99 -5.79 -20.19
CA LEU A 70 4.43 -5.56 -18.85
C LEU A 70 3.24 -4.57 -18.87
N ASP A 71 2.40 -4.64 -19.91
CA ASP A 71 1.24 -3.74 -20.05
C ASP A 71 0.16 -3.99 -18.99
N GLU A 72 -0.01 -5.27 -18.60
CA GLU A 72 -0.93 -5.68 -17.56
C GLU A 72 -0.31 -6.78 -16.69
N ILE A 73 -0.44 -6.62 -15.38
CA ILE A 73 0.03 -7.60 -14.39
C ILE A 73 -1.17 -8.16 -13.65
N LYS A 74 -1.42 -9.46 -13.80
CA LYS A 74 -2.54 -10.15 -13.15
C LYS A 74 -2.06 -10.71 -11.82
N VAL A 75 -2.65 -10.22 -10.74
CA VAL A 75 -2.38 -10.71 -9.38
C VAL A 75 -3.69 -10.96 -8.66
N GLU A 76 -3.67 -11.92 -7.74
CA GLU A 76 -4.74 -12.08 -6.76
C GLU A 76 -4.60 -10.99 -5.69
N ALA A 77 -5.72 -10.36 -5.33
CA ALA A 77 -5.79 -9.31 -4.33
C ALA A 77 -6.93 -9.61 -3.35
N VAL A 78 -6.66 -9.38 -2.06
CA VAL A 78 -7.66 -9.44 -1.00
C VAL A 78 -8.14 -8.03 -0.72
N THR A 79 -9.45 -7.88 -0.51
CA THR A 79 -10.07 -6.59 -0.20
C THR A 79 -10.64 -6.60 1.21
N PRO A 80 -10.06 -5.81 2.14
CA PRO A 80 -10.68 -5.57 3.44
C PRO A 80 -12.06 -4.93 3.29
N THR A 81 -13.07 -5.48 3.96
CA THR A 81 -14.48 -5.06 3.85
C THR A 81 -14.98 -4.27 5.06
N THR A 82 -14.12 -3.99 6.03
CA THR A 82 -14.53 -3.30 7.27
C THR A 82 -14.99 -1.88 6.96
N LEU A 83 -16.18 -1.53 7.43
CA LEU A 83 -16.74 -0.18 7.42
C LEU A 83 -17.70 -0.07 8.60
N GLY A 84 -17.15 0.21 9.78
CA GLY A 84 -17.87 0.27 11.06
C GLY A 84 -17.86 1.67 11.67
N ASN A 85 -17.98 1.73 13.00
CA ASN A 85 -17.77 2.98 13.75
C ASN A 85 -16.27 3.35 13.80
N THR A 86 -15.94 4.53 14.34
CA THR A 86 -14.55 5.02 14.38
C THR A 86 -13.58 4.06 15.07
N ILE A 87 -14.01 3.40 16.16
CA ILE A 87 -13.15 2.47 16.91
C ILE A 87 -12.85 1.22 16.07
N GLU A 88 -13.85 0.67 15.39
CA GLU A 88 -13.69 -0.51 14.53
C GLU A 88 -12.80 -0.19 13.32
N ASN A 89 -12.99 0.99 12.72
CA ASN A 89 -12.20 1.47 11.60
C ASN A 89 -10.73 1.69 11.97
N LEU A 90 -10.47 2.26 13.16
CA LEU A 90 -9.10 2.41 13.69
C LEU A 90 -8.42 1.05 13.89
N LYS A 91 -9.13 0.08 14.48
CA LYS A 91 -8.60 -1.28 14.66
C LYS A 91 -8.27 -1.94 13.33
N ALA A 92 -9.14 -1.78 12.32
CA ALA A 92 -8.92 -2.32 10.99
C ALA A 92 -7.73 -1.66 10.29
N ALA A 93 -7.59 -0.33 10.38
CA ALA A 93 -6.44 0.40 9.84
C ALA A 93 -5.13 -0.07 10.50
N ILE A 94 -5.07 -0.09 11.84
CA ILE A 94 -3.89 -0.54 12.60
C ILE A 94 -3.49 -1.97 12.22
N ALA A 95 -4.46 -2.88 12.10
CA ALA A 95 -4.17 -4.26 11.72
C ALA A 95 -3.61 -4.37 10.29
N GLY A 96 -4.15 -3.57 9.36
CA GLY A 96 -3.63 -3.45 8.00
C GLY A 96 -2.19 -2.96 7.99
N GLU A 97 -1.94 -1.78 8.56
CA GLU A 97 -0.60 -1.18 8.64
C GLU A 97 0.42 -2.10 9.32
N HIS A 98 0.00 -2.78 10.39
CA HIS A 98 0.87 -3.72 11.09
C HIS A 98 1.28 -4.90 10.19
N TYR A 99 0.34 -5.47 9.45
CA TYR A 99 0.65 -6.54 8.50
C TYR A 99 1.59 -6.04 7.39
N GLU A 100 1.35 -4.83 6.87
CA GLU A 100 2.18 -4.23 5.83
C GLU A 100 3.61 -4.02 6.30
N ASN A 101 3.78 -3.43 7.49
CA ASN A 101 5.08 -3.14 8.09
C ASN A 101 5.86 -4.40 8.50
N THR A 102 5.20 -5.39 9.08
CA THR A 102 5.89 -6.54 9.67
C THR A 102 6.05 -7.73 8.74
N THR A 103 5.18 -7.83 7.72
CA THR A 103 5.12 -9.00 6.85
C THR A 103 5.25 -8.61 5.39
N MET A 104 4.28 -7.87 4.84
CA MET A 104 4.18 -7.64 3.39
C MET A 104 5.41 -6.95 2.80
N TYR A 105 5.75 -5.75 3.29
CA TYR A 105 6.86 -4.98 2.73
C TYR A 105 8.23 -5.62 2.98
N PRO A 106 8.52 -6.19 4.17
CA PRO A 106 9.74 -6.97 4.38
C PRO A 106 9.91 -8.12 3.38
N ASP A 107 8.85 -8.90 3.14
CA ASP A 107 8.90 -10.01 2.19
C ASP A 107 9.07 -9.52 0.74
N PHE A 108 8.37 -8.47 0.36
CA PHE A 108 8.49 -7.89 -0.97
C PHE A 108 9.90 -7.34 -1.22
N ALA A 109 10.49 -6.67 -0.22
CA ALA A 109 11.85 -6.17 -0.28
C ALA A 109 12.88 -7.30 -0.41
N ARG A 110 12.72 -8.39 0.37
CA ARG A 110 13.58 -9.58 0.27
C ARG A 110 13.52 -10.18 -1.14
N ILE A 111 12.33 -10.34 -1.70
CA ILE A 111 12.16 -10.88 -3.07
C ILE A 111 12.80 -9.95 -4.10
N ALA A 112 12.65 -8.63 -3.94
CA ALA A 112 13.31 -7.67 -4.83
C ALA A 112 14.84 -7.79 -4.79
N GLU A 113 15.44 -8.01 -3.61
CA GLU A 113 16.87 -8.30 -3.46
C GLU A 113 17.29 -9.62 -4.11
N GLU A 114 16.56 -10.70 -3.87
CA GLU A 114 16.82 -12.01 -4.49
C GLU A 114 16.80 -11.96 -6.02
N GLU A 115 15.96 -11.09 -6.59
CA GLU A 115 15.85 -10.88 -8.03
C GLU A 115 16.81 -9.80 -8.58
N GLY A 116 17.70 -9.25 -7.75
CA GLY A 116 18.75 -8.32 -8.18
C GLY A 116 18.32 -6.85 -8.24
N PHE A 117 17.28 -6.45 -7.52
CA PHE A 117 16.77 -5.07 -7.48
C PHE A 117 16.94 -4.40 -6.09
N PRO A 118 18.19 -4.18 -5.63
CA PRO A 118 18.45 -3.64 -4.28
C PRO A 118 17.86 -2.24 -4.06
N GLU A 119 17.79 -1.40 -5.09
CA GLU A 119 17.17 -0.06 -5.01
C GLU A 119 15.65 -0.14 -4.76
N ILE A 120 14.98 -1.13 -5.39
CA ILE A 120 13.55 -1.38 -5.19
C ILE A 120 13.32 -1.91 -3.76
N ALA A 121 14.15 -2.83 -3.30
CA ALA A 121 14.11 -3.34 -1.94
C ALA A 121 14.28 -2.23 -0.91
N GLN A 122 15.26 -1.34 -1.11
CA GLN A 122 15.45 -0.18 -0.24
C GLN A 122 14.21 0.72 -0.23
N ARG A 123 13.60 0.98 -1.39
CA ARG A 123 12.39 1.81 -1.47
C ARG A 123 11.19 1.16 -0.76
N LEU A 124 10.99 -0.15 -0.92
CA LEU A 124 9.94 -0.90 -0.22
C LEU A 124 10.11 -0.84 1.31
N ARG A 125 11.35 -0.97 1.81
CA ARG A 125 11.64 -0.80 3.24
C ARG A 125 11.43 0.62 3.74
N ALA A 126 11.62 1.63 2.88
CA ALA A 126 11.36 3.01 3.23
C ALA A 126 9.86 3.29 3.36
N ILE A 127 9.03 2.76 2.44
CA ILE A 127 7.57 2.85 2.52
C ILE A 127 7.08 2.19 3.81
N SER A 128 7.58 1.00 4.13
CA SER A 128 7.24 0.29 5.37
C SER A 128 7.45 1.08 6.66
N ARG A 129 8.27 2.13 6.68
CA ARG A 129 8.65 2.89 7.89
C ARG A 129 8.09 4.31 7.93
N ALA A 130 7.47 4.76 6.85
CA ALA A 130 6.88 6.09 6.73
C ALA A 130 5.52 6.13 7.45
#